data_AF-S0G3R6-F1
#
_entry.id   AF-S0G3R6-F1
#
_cell.length_a   1.000
_cell.length_b   1.000
_cell.length_c   1.000
_cell.angle_alpha   90.00
_cell.angle_beta   90.00
_cell.angle_gamma   90.00
#
_symmetry.space_group_name_H-M   'P 1'
#
loop_
_entity.id
_entity.type
_entity.pdbx_description
1 polymer ?
#
loop_
_entity_poly.entity_id
_entity_poly.type
_entity_poly.pdbx_seq_one_letter_code
_entity_poly.pdbx_strand_id
1 'polypeptide(L)'
;MYALIYDDPDQKKTLKKVISVHKSRNDAEQALYRRREDLHRPILECHTRIVWVDRAVSAGEKLMAKDFADWKKGEKIPVGELYSDED
;
A
#
# COMPACT_ATOMS: atom_id res chain seq x y z
N MET A 1 5.44 -10.04 -3.20
CA MET A 1 6.29 -8.86 -2.91
C MET A 1 5.42 -7.74 -2.36
N TYR A 2 5.99 -6.66 -1.83
CA TYR A 2 5.20 -5.54 -1.29
C TYR A 2 5.26 -4.37 -2.26
N ALA A 3 4.13 -3.71 -2.48
CA ALA A 3 4.01 -2.52 -3.29
C ALA A 3 3.42 -1.40 -2.45
N LEU A 4 3.97 -0.21 -2.59
CA LEU A 4 3.37 1.01 -2.08
C LEU A 4 2.47 1.56 -3.18
N ILE A 5 1.16 1.58 -2.96
CA ILE A 5 0.19 2.09 -3.94
C ILE A 5 -0.36 3.43 -3.50
N TYR A 6 -0.74 4.26 -4.48
CA TYR A 6 -1.55 5.43 -4.25
C TYR A 6 -3.03 5.02 -4.19
N ASP A 7 -3.62 5.16 -3.01
CA ASP A 7 -5.00 4.84 -2.68
C ASP A 7 -5.81 6.14 -2.57
N ASP A 8 -6.16 6.67 -3.74
CA ASP A 8 -7.02 7.86 -3.87
C ASP A 8 -8.44 7.52 -3.33
N PRO A 9 -9.03 8.40 -2.49
CA PRO A 9 -10.39 8.22 -1.97
C PRO A 9 -11.47 8.36 -3.06
N ASP A 10 -11.13 8.86 -4.25
CA ASP A 10 -12.05 8.93 -5.38
C ASP A 10 -12.38 7.51 -5.88
N GLN A 11 -13.55 7.01 -5.48
CA GLN A 11 -14.06 5.68 -5.82
C GLN A 11 -14.17 5.42 -7.33
N LYS A 12 -14.12 6.46 -8.18
CA LYS A 12 -14.13 6.30 -9.64
C LYS A 12 -12.79 5.77 -10.17
N LYS A 13 -11.70 5.91 -9.42
CA LYS A 13 -10.39 5.36 -9.78
C LYS A 13 -10.27 3.93 -9.27
N THR A 14 -10.72 3.00 -10.12
CA THR A 14 -10.60 1.55 -9.89
C THR A 14 -9.15 1.06 -9.98
N LEU A 15 -8.26 1.86 -10.59
CA LEU A 15 -6.85 1.55 -10.78
C LEU A 15 -5.99 2.29 -9.76
N LYS A 16 -5.19 1.54 -9.01
CA LYS A 16 -4.26 2.05 -8.01
C LYS A 16 -2.86 2.10 -8.60
N LYS A 17 -2.20 3.26 -8.50
CA LYS A 17 -0.85 3.45 -9.08
C LYS A 17 0.21 2.96 -8.11
N VAL A 18 1.11 2.11 -8.58
CA VAL A 18 2.29 1.68 -7.82
C VAL A 18 3.28 2.84 -7.76
N ILE A 19 3.67 3.21 -6.55
CA ILE A 19 4.67 4.24 -6.27
C ILE A 19 6.05 3.59 -6.19
N SER A 20 6.16 2.48 -5.45
CA SER A 20 7.41 1.74 -5.28
C SER A 20 7.13 0.28 -4.96
N VAL A 21 8.13 -0.58 -5.18
CA VAL A 21 8.06 -2.02 -4.93
C VAL A 21 9.22 -2.45 -4.06
N HIS A 22 8.95 -3.35 -3.12
CA HIS A 22 9.84 -3.72 -2.03
C HIS A 22 9.79 -5.24 -1.80
N LYS A 23 10.93 -5.79 -1.37
CA LYS A 23 11.05 -7.24 -1.11
C LYS A 23 10.41 -7.64 0.22
N SER A 24 10.38 -6.72 1.19
CA SER A 24 9.89 -6.95 2.55
C SER A 24 8.91 -5.86 2.98
N ARG A 25 8.00 -6.16 3.93
CA ARG A 25 7.05 -5.18 4.48
C ARG A 25 7.78 -4.02 5.17
N ASN A 26 8.81 -4.33 5.95
CA ASN A 26 9.65 -3.34 6.64
C ASN A 26 10.29 -2.32 5.68
N ASP A 27 10.72 -2.76 4.49
CA ASP A 27 11.25 -1.84 3.47
C ASP A 27 10.14 -0.93 2.92
N ALA A 28 8.93 -1.47 2.71
CA ALA A 28 7.77 -0.70 2.29
C ALA A 28 7.31 0.31 3.35
N GLU A 29 7.39 -0.03 4.64
CA GLU A 29 7.10 0.88 5.75
C GLU A 29 8.12 2.01 5.84
N GLN A 30 9.41 1.71 5.66
CA GLN A 30 10.43 2.75 5.57
C GLN A 30 10.21 3.67 4.37
N ALA A 31 9.81 3.12 3.22
CA ALA A 31 9.49 3.92 2.04
C ALA A 31 8.27 4.82 2.25
N LEU A 32 7.26 4.33 2.98
CA LEU A 32 6.10 5.12 3.40
C LEU A 32 6.53 6.28 4.31
N TYR A 33 7.39 5.99 5.29
CA TYR A 33 7.92 7.01 6.20
C TYR A 33 8.73 8.07 5.46
N ARG A 34 9.65 7.68 4.56
CA ARG A 34 10.40 8.63 3.74
C ARG A 34 9.50 9.50 2.88
N ARG A 35 8.48 8.88 2.25
CA ARG A 35 7.49 9.62 1.46
C ARG A 35 6.72 10.65 2.28
N ARG A 36 6.41 10.35 3.55
CA ARG A 36 5.81 11.29 4.50
C ARG A 36 6.69 12.52 4.67
N GLU A 37 8.00 12.30 4.86
CA GLU A 37 9.00 13.36 5.01
C GLU A 37 9.10 14.20 3.73
N ASP A 38 9.18 13.58 2.55
CA ASP A 38 9.19 14.27 1.25
C ASP A 38 7.95 15.15 1.04
N LEU A 39 6.76 14.62 1.35
CA LEU A 39 5.49 15.33 1.16
C LEU A 39 5.18 16.34 2.26
N HIS A 40 5.93 16.35 3.37
CA HIS A 40 5.70 17.19 4.54
C HIS A 40 4.25 17.11 5.07
N ARG A 41 3.64 15.92 4.96
CA ARG A 41 2.23 15.64 5.31
C ARG A 41 2.13 14.41 6.19
N PRO A 42 1.10 14.25 7.04
CA PRO A 42 0.88 13.02 7.78
C PRO A 42 0.61 11.84 6.83
N ILE A 43 0.88 10.61 7.31
CA ILE A 43 0.69 9.37 6.53
C ILE A 43 -0.75 9.24 6.02
N LEU A 44 -1.72 9.68 6.83
CA LEU A 44 -3.15 9.69 6.50
C LEU A 44 -3.46 10.55 5.26
N GLU A 45 -2.73 11.65 5.06
CA GLU A 45 -2.91 12.54 3.90
C GLU A 45 -2.05 12.14 2.70
N CYS A 46 -1.15 11.16 2.85
CA CYS A 46 -0.34 10.67 1.73
C CYS A 46 -1.17 9.84 0.74
N HIS A 47 -2.36 9.39 1.14
CA HIS A 47 -3.21 8.49 0.36
C HIS A 47 -2.41 7.31 -0.19
N THR A 48 -1.58 6.71 0.67
CA THR A 48 -0.68 5.63 0.30
C THR A 48 -0.88 4.42 1.19
N ARG A 49 -0.96 3.25 0.58
CA ARG A 49 -1.16 1.97 1.26
C ARG A 49 -0.08 0.98 0.87
N ILE A 50 0.37 0.18 1.83
CA ILE A 50 1.24 -0.97 1.58
C ILE A 50 0.33 -2.14 1.24
N VAL A 51 0.56 -2.78 0.10
CA VAL A 51 -0.17 -3.96 -0.33
C VAL A 51 0.80 -5.05 -0.74
N TRP A 52 0.37 -6.29 -0.62
CA TRP A 52 1.07 -7.44 -1.13
C TRP A 52 0.58 -7.80 -2.52
N VAL A 53 1.52 -8.16 -3.39
CA VAL A 53 1.27 -8.54 -4.79
C VAL A 53 1.99 -9.86 -5.08
N ASP A 54 1.26 -10.82 -5.65
CA ASP A 54 1.77 -12.17 -5.94
C ASP A 54 2.57 -12.26 -7.24
N ARG A 55 2.43 -11.27 -8.12
CA ARG A 55 3.16 -11.18 -9.40
C ARG A 55 4.31 -10.17 -9.35
N ALA A 56 5.18 -10.14 -10.36
CA ALA A 56 6.14 -9.05 -10.52
C ALA A 56 5.43 -7.78 -11.06
N VAL A 57 5.73 -6.62 -10.48
CA VAL A 57 5.17 -5.31 -10.87
C VAL A 57 6.26 -4.27 -10.73
N SER A 58 6.12 -3.16 -11.45
CA SER A 58 7.08 -2.06 -11.41
C SER A 58 6.47 -0.78 -10.86
N ALA A 59 7.33 0.12 -10.37
CA ALA A 59 6.91 1.48 -10.05
C ALA A 59 6.29 2.16 -11.29
N GLY A 60 5.17 2.87 -11.09
CA GLY A 60 4.40 3.51 -12.15
C GLY A 60 3.31 2.62 -12.77
N GLU A 61 3.33 1.31 -12.52
CA GLU A 61 2.29 0.38 -12.98
C GLU A 61 0.93 0.68 -12.30
N LYS A 62 -0.16 0.27 -12.95
CA LYS A 62 -1.51 0.37 -12.41
C LYS A 62 -2.01 -1.02 -12.04
N LEU A 63 -2.47 -1.18 -10.81
CA LEU A 63 -3.04 -2.41 -10.28
C LEU A 63 -4.55 -2.24 -10.08
N MET A 64 -5.31 -3.28 -10.39
CA MET A 64 -6.70 -3.38 -9.96
C MET A 64 -6.76 -3.97 -8.56
N ALA A 65 -7.89 -3.81 -7.87
CA ALA A 65 -8.11 -4.41 -6.55
C ALA A 65 -7.91 -5.94 -6.51
N LYS A 66 -8.07 -6.63 -7.65
CA LYS A 66 -7.82 -8.07 -7.77
C LYS A 66 -6.34 -8.46 -7.90
N ASP A 67 -5.47 -7.50 -8.25
CA ASP A 67 -4.05 -7.74 -8.49
C ASP A 67 -3.22 -7.66 -7.21
N PHE A 68 -3.80 -7.19 -6.10
CA PHE A 68 -3.12 -7.06 -4.81
C PHE A 68 -4.03 -7.51 -3.67
N ALA A 69 -3.41 -7.80 -2.53
CA ALA A 69 -4.09 -8.04 -1.27
C ALA A 69 -3.45 -7.16 -0.19
N ASP A 70 -4.20 -6.78 0.83
CA ASP A 70 -3.65 -6.00 1.94
C ASP A 70 -2.59 -6.77 2.72
N TRP A 71 -2.72 -8.10 2.73
CA TRP A 71 -1.88 -9.01 3.49
C TRP A 71 -1.37 -10.14 2.61
N LYS A 72 -0.10 -10.51 2.78
CA LYS A 72 0.44 -11.71 2.16
C LYS A 72 -0.30 -12.93 2.69
N LYS A 73 -0.65 -13.85 1.79
CA LYS A 73 -1.31 -15.11 2.15
C LYS A 73 -0.48 -15.87 3.20
N GLY A 74 -1.05 -16.07 4.40
CA GLY A 74 -0.39 -16.76 5.52
C GLY A 74 0.43 -15.87 6.46
N GLU A 75 0.44 -14.55 6.28
CA GLU A 75 1.08 -13.62 7.20
C GLU A 75 0.18 -13.41 8.45
N LYS A 76 0.79 -13.36 9.64
CA LYS A 76 0.05 -13.06 10.87
C LYS A 76 -0.36 -11.58 10.83
N ILE A 77 -1.65 -11.34 10.63
CA ILE A 77 -2.24 -10.00 10.75
C ILE A 77 -2.17 -9.62 12.24
N PRO A 78 -1.51 -8.52 12.62
CA PRO A 78 -1.52 -8.05 13.99
C PRO A 78 -2.94 -7.65 14.38
N VAL A 79 -3.36 -8.01 15.60
CA VAL A 79 -4.73 -7.86 16.12
C VAL A 79 -5.24 -6.40 16.03
N GLY A 80 -4.33 -5.41 16.04
CA GLY A 80 -4.68 -3.99 15.92
C GLY A 80 -4.94 -3.48 14.50
N GLU A 81 -4.61 -4.24 13.44
CA GLU A 81 -4.95 -3.89 12.04
C GLU A 81 -6.11 -4.76 11.48
N LEU A 82 -6.71 -5.61 12.33
CA LEU A 82 -7.86 -6.45 11.98
C LEU A 82 -9.18 -5.67 11.95
N TYR A 83 -9.22 -4.52 12.61
CA TYR A 83 -10.38 -3.63 12.65
C TYR A 83 -10.08 -2.41 11.78
N SER A 84 -10.49 -2.50 10.51
CA SER A 84 -10.80 -1.29 9.75
C SER A 84 -11.88 -0.56 10.53
N ASP A 85 -11.65 0.71 10.90
CA ASP A 85 -12.62 1.61 11.56
C ASP A 85 -14.05 1.35 11.08
N GLU A 86 -14.82 0.59 11.87
CA GLU A 86 -16.27 0.68 11.92
C GLU A 86 -16.58 1.51 13.18
N ASP A 87 -16.73 2.82 13.00
CA ASP A 87 -17.49 3.71 13.90
C ASP A 87 -18.31 4.69 13.06
#